data_AF-A0A396HAY1-F1
#
_entry.id   AF-A0A396HAY1-F1
#
_cell.length_a   1.000
_cell.length_b   1.000
_cell.length_c   1.000
_cell.angle_alpha   90.00
_cell.angle_beta   90.00
_cell.angle_gamma   90.00
#
_symmetry.space_group_name_H-M   'P 1'
#
loop_
_entity.id
_entity.type
_entity.pdbx_description
1 polymer ?
#
loop_
_entity_poly.entity_id
_entity_poly.type
_entity_poly.pdbx_seq_one_letter_code
_entity_poly.pdbx_strand_id
1 'polypeptide(L)'
;MNWMNRRFEYEADYIGLLLMAAAGYDPQQAPKYYEKMAKLDAPVKYPVLASFPCSHPPGRERAKAVARPEIMKEALLLYYDVRVSHWVE
;
A
#
# COMPACT_ATOMS: atom_id res chain seq x y z
N MET A 1 -8.35 10.60 20.50
CA MET A 1 -8.93 9.28 20.22
C MET A 1 -8.23 8.73 18.97
N ASN A 2 -7.15 7.95 19.12
CA ASN A 2 -6.43 7.36 17.99
C ASN A 2 -7.04 5.98 17.67
N TRP A 3 -7.92 5.93 16.67
CA TRP A 3 -8.70 4.74 16.34
C TRP A 3 -7.93 3.65 15.56
N MET A 4 -6.75 3.94 15.02
CA MET A 4 -5.92 2.94 14.33
C MET A 4 -4.56 2.75 15.01
N ASN A 5 -4.36 1.56 15.56
CA ASN A 5 -3.06 1.09 16.05
C ASN A 5 -2.14 0.85 14.84
N ARG A 6 -0.87 1.25 14.93
CA ARG A 6 0.16 1.00 13.88
C ARG A 6 0.16 -0.44 13.38
N ARG A 7 -0.14 -1.40 14.26
CA ARG A 7 -0.25 -2.82 13.89
C ARG A 7 -1.34 -3.08 12.84
N PHE A 8 -2.51 -2.47 12.98
CA PHE A 8 -3.61 -2.64 12.04
C PHE A 8 -3.35 -1.97 10.70
N GLU A 9 -2.63 -0.84 10.69
CA GLU A 9 -2.19 -0.21 9.44
C GLU A 9 -1.22 -1.13 8.66
N TYR A 10 -0.26 -1.76 9.35
CA TYR A 10 0.66 -2.69 8.69
C TYR A 10 -0.04 -3.94 8.16
N GLU A 11 -1.00 -4.47 8.91
CA GLU A 11 -1.80 -5.61 8.48
C GLU A 11 -2.67 -5.26 7.26
N ALA A 12 -3.32 -4.09 7.29
CA ALA A 12 -4.10 -3.59 6.16
C ALA A 12 -3.23 -3.34 4.92
N ASP A 13 -2.04 -2.78 5.09
CA ASP A 13 -1.08 -2.55 4.01
C ASP A 13 -0.60 -3.85 3.36
N TYR A 14 -0.30 -4.85 4.19
CA TYR A 14 0.13 -6.17 3.74
C TYR A 14 -0.98 -6.86 2.95
N ILE A 15 -2.18 -6.98 3.53
CA ILE A 15 -3.33 -7.61 2.86
C ILE A 15 -3.68 -6.84 1.58
N GLY A 16 -3.73 -5.51 1.64
CA GLY A 16 -4.01 -4.66 0.49
C GLY A 16 -3.00 -4.85 -0.64
N LEU A 17 -1.71 -4.97 -0.32
CA LEU A 17 -0.66 -5.22 -1.32
C LEU A 17 -0.89 -6.55 -2.06
N LEU A 18 -1.18 -7.63 -1.32
CA LEU A 18 -1.43 -8.95 -1.89
C LEU A 18 -2.69 -8.96 -2.77
N LEU A 19 -3.77 -8.31 -2.32
CA LEU A 19 -5.01 -8.20 -3.10
C LEU A 19 -4.81 -7.41 -4.40
N MET A 20 -4.07 -6.30 -4.34
CA MET A 20 -3.77 -5.50 -5.53
C MET A 20 -2.90 -6.27 -6.53
N ALA A 21 -1.92 -7.03 -6.04
CA ALA A 21 -1.09 -7.89 -6.87
C ALA A 21 -1.92 -9.00 -7.53
N ALA A 22 -2.80 -9.67 -6.77
CA ALA A 22 -3.72 -10.68 -7.28
C ALA A 22 -4.75 -10.12 -8.29
N ALA A 23 -5.02 -8.80 -8.25
CA ALA A 23 -5.82 -8.11 -9.26
C ALA A 23 -5.01 -7.67 -10.49
N GLY A 24 -3.71 -8.00 -10.56
CA GLY A 24 -2.84 -7.67 -11.68
C GLY A 24 -2.22 -6.27 -11.63
N TYR A 25 -2.26 -5.57 -10.49
CA TYR A 25 -1.52 -4.32 -10.30
C TYR A 25 -0.08 -4.58 -9.83
N ASP A 26 0.88 -3.82 -10.35
CA ASP A 26 2.30 -3.96 -9.98
C ASP A 26 2.54 -3.56 -8.51
N PRO A 27 2.93 -4.51 -7.63
CA PRO A 27 3.13 -4.25 -6.21
C PRO A 27 4.29 -3.30 -5.93
N GLN A 28 5.24 -3.13 -6.85
CA GLN A 28 6.38 -2.22 -6.69
C GLN A 28 5.99 -0.74 -6.67
N GLN A 29 4.73 -0.43 -7.03
CA GLN A 29 4.20 0.92 -6.99
C GLN A 29 3.72 1.32 -5.58
N ALA A 30 3.44 0.37 -4.70
CA ALA A 30 2.91 0.63 -3.36
C ALA A 30 3.88 1.45 -2.47
N PRO A 31 5.19 1.14 -2.35
CA PRO A 31 6.11 1.96 -1.56
C PRO A 31 6.15 3.41 -2.04
N LYS A 32 6.17 3.64 -3.37
CA LYS A 32 6.19 4.97 -3.98
C LYS A 32 4.92 5.76 -3.66
N TYR A 33 3.77 5.08 -3.62
CA TYR A 33 2.50 5.69 -3.22
C TYR A 33 2.55 6.16 -1.76
N TYR A 34 2.98 5.31 -0.82
CA TYR A 34 3.07 5.68 0.59
C TYR A 34 4.09 6.78 0.85
N GLU A 35 5.22 6.81 0.13
CA GLU A 35 6.18 7.91 0.21
C GLU A 35 5.60 9.25 -0.26
N LYS A 36 4.78 9.24 -1.32
CA LYS A 36 4.07 10.43 -1.78
C LYS A 36 3.03 10.87 -0.75
N MET A 37 2.28 9.94 -0.18
CA MET A 37 1.29 10.22 0.86
C MET A 37 1.94 10.81 2.13
N ALA A 38 3.13 10.35 2.50
CA ALA A 38 3.87 10.88 3.63
C ALA A 38 4.43 12.30 3.41
N LYS A 39 4.46 12.79 2.16
CA LYS A 39 4.91 14.13 1.79
C LYS A 39 3.76 15.10 1.50
N LEU A 40 2.51 14.63 1.52
CA LEU A 40 1.35 15.50 1.34
C LEU A 40 1.12 16.33 2.60
N ASP A 41 1.54 17.60 2.56
CA ASP A 41 1.03 18.62 3.48
C ASP A 41 -0.42 18.92 3.08
N ALA A 42 -1.34 18.19 3.70
CA ALA A 42 -2.64 17.93 3.12
C ALA A 42 -3.76 19.00 3.30
N PRO A 43 -3.66 20.14 4.01
CA PRO A 43 -4.91 20.82 4.35
C PRO A 43 -5.63 21.55 3.19
N VAL A 44 -4.96 21.93 2.09
CA VAL A 44 -5.54 22.96 1.20
C VAL A 44 -6.05 22.46 -0.16
N LYS A 45 -5.50 21.39 -0.76
CA LYS A 45 -5.81 21.03 -2.16
C LYS A 45 -6.86 19.92 -2.32
N TYR A 46 -6.99 19.02 -1.36
CA TYR A 46 -7.89 17.86 -1.45
C TYR A 46 -8.54 17.58 -0.08
N PRO A 47 -9.76 18.08 0.19
CA PRO A 47 -10.38 18.02 1.52
C PRO A 47 -10.56 16.59 2.08
N VAL A 48 -10.82 15.63 1.19
CA VAL A 48 -10.96 14.20 1.55
C VAL A 48 -9.60 13.60 1.92
N LEU A 49 -8.52 13.96 1.21
CA LEU A 49 -7.17 13.50 1.53
C LEU A 49 -6.58 14.25 2.73
N ALA A 50 -7.09 15.44 3.06
CA ALA A 50 -6.69 16.22 4.23
C ALA A 50 -7.07 15.54 5.55
N SER A 51 -8.19 14.83 5.57
CA SER A 51 -8.69 14.12 6.75
C SER A 51 -8.15 12.69 6.87
N PHE A 52 -7.66 12.10 5.78
CA PHE A 52 -7.13 10.73 5.75
C PHE A 52 -5.99 10.49 6.76
N PRO A 53 -5.01 11.40 6.94
CA PRO A 53 -3.98 11.28 7.97
C PRO A 53 -4.51 11.30 9.42
N CYS A 54 -5.69 11.88 9.65
CA CYS A 54 -6.29 11.97 10.99
C CYS A 54 -6.84 10.61 11.46
N SER A 55 -7.33 9.78 10.53
CA SER A 55 -7.79 8.41 10.81
C SER A 55 -6.69 7.37 10.61
N HIS A 56 -5.84 7.54 9.59
CA HIS A 56 -4.78 6.61 9.22
C HIS A 56 -3.43 7.34 9.19
N PRO A 57 -2.62 7.28 10.26
CA PRO A 57 -1.36 8.02 10.29
C PRO A 57 -0.45 7.57 9.13
N PRO A 58 -0.06 8.49 8.23
CA PRO A 58 0.87 8.19 7.16
C PRO A 58 2.28 8.10 7.76
N GLY A 59 2.99 7.03 7.45
CA GLY A 59 4.33 6.83 7.96
C GLY A 59 5.25 6.42 6.83
N ARG A 60 6.44 7.04 6.76
CA ARG A 60 7.56 6.48 5.99
C ARG A 60 7.82 5.01 6.36
N GLU A 61 7.51 4.63 7.60
CA GLU A 61 7.59 3.26 8.08
C GLU A 61 6.62 2.29 7.39
N ARG A 62 5.45 2.75 6.92
CA ARG A 62 4.54 1.93 6.10
C ARG A 62 5.13 1.64 4.73
N ALA A 63 5.71 2.66 4.08
CA ALA A 63 6.43 2.48 2.83
C ALA A 63 7.58 1.47 2.97
N LYS A 64 8.35 1.56 4.07
CA LYS A 64 9.40 0.58 4.39
C LYS A 64 8.84 -0.82 4.65
N ALA A 65 7.69 -0.93 5.33
CA ALA A 65 7.07 -2.21 5.64
C ALA A 65 6.66 -2.97 4.36
N VAL A 66 5.94 -2.31 3.44
CA VAL A 66 5.53 -2.94 2.17
C VAL A 66 6.69 -3.18 1.22
N ALA A 67 7.81 -2.45 1.38
CA ALA A 67 9.03 -2.64 0.60
C ALA A 67 9.94 -3.78 1.12
N ARG A 68 9.59 -4.43 2.24
CA ARG A 68 10.40 -5.53 2.77
C ARG A 68 10.52 -6.66 1.74
N PRO A 69 11.71 -7.23 1.52
CA PRO A 69 11.93 -8.22 0.46
C PRO A 69 10.98 -9.41 0.51
N GLU A 70 10.68 -9.91 1.71
CA GLU A 70 9.79 -11.06 1.93
C GLU A 70 8.35 -10.76 1.50
N ILE A 71 7.81 -9.60 1.85
CA ILE A 71 6.46 -9.16 1.48
C ILE A 71 6.39 -8.85 -0.01
N MET A 72 7.39 -8.14 -0.55
CA MET A 72 7.44 -7.79 -1.97
C MET A 72 7.55 -9.04 -2.85
N LYS A 73 8.35 -10.03 -2.44
CA LYS A 73 8.47 -11.30 -3.13
C LYS A 73 7.13 -12.03 -3.20
N GLU A 74 6.41 -12.11 -2.09
CA GLU A 74 5.09 -12.75 -2.04
C GLU A 74 4.08 -12.06 -2.98
N ALA A 75 4.00 -10.73 -2.92
CA ALA A 75 3.14 -9.96 -3.81
C ALA A 75 3.52 -10.14 -5.29
N LEU A 76 4.82 -10.14 -5.61
CA LEU A 76 5.28 -10.36 -6.99
C LEU A 76 4.91 -11.75 -7.53
N LEU A 77 4.91 -12.79 -6.69
CA LEU A 77 4.46 -14.12 -7.10
C LEU A 77 2.99 -14.10 -7.54
N LEU A 78 2.12 -13.46 -6.76
CA LEU A 78 0.69 -13.29 -7.11
C LEU A 78 0.51 -12.47 -8.40
N TYR A 79 1.24 -11.37 -8.52
CA TYR A 79 1.19 -10.52 -9.71
C TYR A 79 1.61 -11.28 -10.98
N TYR A 80 2.69 -12.06 -10.92
CA TYR A 80 3.16 -12.83 -12.07
C TYR A 80 2.23 -14.00 -12.42
N ASP A 81 1.68 -14.70 -11.42
CA ASP A 81 0.73 -15.79 -11.64
C ASP A 81 -0.51 -15.34 -12.44
N VAL A 82 -1.08 -14.19 -12.04
CA VAL A 82 -2.22 -13.56 -12.72
C VAL A 82 -1.83 -13.09 -14.12
N ARG A 83 -0.67 -12.44 -14.25
CA ARG A 83 -0.19 -11.98 -15.56
C ARG A 83 0.01 -13.16 -16.51
N VAL A 84 0.66 -14.24 -16.08
CA VAL A 84 0.88 -15.43 -16.91
C VAL A 84 -0.46 -16.07 -17.30
N SER A 85 -1.39 -16.22 -16.37
CA SER A 85 -2.70 -16.83 -16.63
C SER A 85 -3.52 -16.05 -17.66
N HIS A 86 -3.49 -14.71 -17.62
CA HIS A 86 -4.18 -13.87 -18.61
C HIS A 86 -3.56 -13.86 -20.01
N TRP A 87 -2.34 -14.40 -20.21
CA TRP A 87 -1.73 -14.53 -21.54
C TRP A 87 -2.02 -15.88 -22.23
N VAL A 88 -2.71 -16.81 -21.56
CA VAL A 88 -3.03 -18.15 -22.09
C VAL A 88 -4.48 -18.27 -22.57
N GLU A 89 -5.27 -17.19 -22.48
CA GLU A 89 -6.60 -17.04 -23.10
C GLU A 89 -6.51 -16.33 -24.45
#